data_AF-A0A9D1SWU8-F1
#
_entry.id   AF-A0A9D1SWU8-F1
#
_cell.length_a   1.000
_cell.length_b   1.000
_cell.length_c   1.000
_cell.angle_alpha   90.00
_cell.angle_beta   90.00
_cell.angle_gamma   90.00
#
_symmetry.space_group_name_H-M   'P 1'
#
loop_
_entity.id
_entity.type
_entity.pdbx_description
1 polymer ?
#
loop_
_entity_poly.entity_id
_entity_poly.type
_entity_poly.pdbx_seq_one_letter_code
_entity_poly.pdbx_strand_id
1 'polypeptide(L)'
;MSKKAVLVNVSGDKDGERVLKELEALADTAGYTVEASLVQRKSMPDRRYYIGSGKLEELKNVVMATESEVVIFDNDLTGSQFHNLETYLGVTVIDRATLIIEIFAAHARSNEGKLQVELAAKRQALPRVIGKGIAMSRQGGGGGGG
;
A
#
# COMPACT_ATOMS: atom_id res chain seq x y z
N MET A 1 14.03 8.96 -13.00
CA MET A 1 14.19 7.51 -12.82
C MET A 1 12.85 6.97 -12.34
N SER A 2 12.43 5.82 -12.86
CA SER A 2 11.22 5.10 -12.42
C SER A 2 11.46 4.48 -11.04
N LYS A 3 10.45 4.47 -10.17
CA LYS A 3 10.57 3.84 -8.83
C LYS A 3 10.33 2.34 -8.96
N LYS A 4 11.20 1.54 -8.35
CA LYS A 4 11.05 0.07 -8.35
C LYS A 4 9.95 -0.37 -7.39
N ALA A 5 9.10 -1.28 -7.84
CA ALA A 5 7.93 -1.74 -7.10
C ALA A 5 7.83 -3.26 -6.99
N VAL A 6 7.23 -3.72 -5.89
CA VAL A 6 6.74 -5.11 -5.74
C VAL A 6 5.22 -5.08 -5.60
N LEU A 7 4.53 -5.95 -6.34
CA LEU A 7 3.08 -6.06 -6.26
C LEU A 7 2.64 -7.16 -5.29
N VAL A 8 1.54 -6.94 -4.58
CA VAL A 8 0.98 -7.92 -3.64
C VAL A 8 -0.52 -8.05 -3.84
N ASN A 9 -1.01 -9.28 -4.00
CA ASN A 9 -2.43 -9.61 -3.94
C ASN A 9 -2.69 -10.65 -2.84
N VAL A 10 -3.66 -10.37 -1.97
CA VAL A 10 -4.17 -11.33 -0.99
C VAL A 10 -5.64 -11.57 -1.31
N SER A 11 -5.98 -12.77 -1.76
CA SER A 11 -7.35 -13.09 -2.17
C SER A 11 -7.71 -14.54 -1.90
N GLY A 12 -9.00 -14.82 -1.73
CA GLY A 12 -9.51 -16.20 -1.63
C GLY A 12 -9.70 -16.88 -2.99
N ASP A 13 -9.59 -16.12 -4.08
CA ASP A 13 -9.91 -16.56 -5.44
C ASP A 13 -8.68 -17.17 -6.14
N LYS A 14 -8.92 -17.96 -7.20
CA LYS A 14 -7.87 -18.53 -8.06
C LYS A 14 -7.27 -17.50 -9.02
N ASP A 15 -7.95 -16.37 -9.23
CA ASP A 15 -7.65 -15.33 -10.24
C ASP A 15 -6.55 -14.33 -9.86
N GLY A 16 -5.83 -14.51 -8.73
CA GLY A 16 -4.83 -13.55 -8.24
C GLY A 16 -3.77 -13.12 -9.26
N GLU A 17 -3.34 -14.02 -10.17
CA GLU A 17 -2.39 -13.68 -11.23
C GLU A 17 -2.97 -12.72 -12.28
N ARG A 18 -4.24 -12.89 -12.64
CA ARG A 18 -4.93 -12.00 -13.59
C ARG A 18 -5.07 -10.61 -13.00
N VAL A 19 -5.40 -10.54 -11.70
CA VAL A 19 -5.52 -9.28 -10.96
C VAL A 19 -4.17 -8.56 -10.88
N LEU A 20 -3.08 -9.30 -10.63
CA LEU A 20 -1.74 -8.70 -10.59
C LEU A 20 -1.28 -8.16 -11.95
N LYS A 21 -1.63 -8.81 -13.07
CA LYS A 21 -1.34 -8.27 -14.41
C LYS A 21 -2.06 -6.94 -14.68
N GLU A 22 -3.30 -6.81 -14.19
CA GLU A 22 -4.01 -5.52 -14.26
C GLU A 22 -3.32 -4.47 -13.38
N LEU A 23 -2.94 -4.84 -12.16
CA LEU A 23 -2.25 -3.94 -11.24
C LEU A 23 -0.88 -3.50 -11.77
N GLU A 24 -0.17 -4.39 -12.47
CA GLU A 24 1.09 -4.09 -13.16
C GLU A 24 0.89 -3.03 -14.24
N ALA A 25 -0.13 -3.17 -15.09
CA ALA A 25 -0.44 -2.15 -16.10
C ALA A 25 -0.78 -0.77 -15.48
N LEU A 26 -1.45 -0.76 -14.33
CA LEU A 26 -1.70 0.47 -13.58
C LEU A 26 -0.41 1.06 -13.00
N ALA A 27 0.46 0.22 -12.43
CA ALA A 27 1.75 0.62 -11.88
C ALA A 27 2.65 1.24 -12.97
N ASP A 28 2.71 0.61 -14.15
CA ASP A 28 3.43 1.13 -15.31
C ASP A 28 2.89 2.50 -15.74
N THR A 29 1.55 2.66 -15.76
CA THR A 29 0.90 3.94 -16.09
C THR A 29 1.24 5.04 -15.08
N ALA A 30 1.48 4.68 -13.82
CA ALA A 30 1.92 5.60 -12.78
C ALA A 30 3.44 5.85 -12.77
N GLY A 31 4.20 5.18 -13.65
CA GLY A 31 5.65 5.34 -13.75
C GLY A 31 6.44 4.54 -12.72
N TYR A 32 5.92 3.40 -12.28
CA TYR A 32 6.65 2.39 -11.51
C TYR A 32 7.28 1.35 -12.45
N THR A 33 8.33 0.69 -11.97
CA THR A 33 8.91 -0.49 -12.62
C THR A 33 8.71 -1.69 -11.70
N VAL A 34 7.88 -2.64 -12.12
CA VAL A 34 7.55 -3.82 -11.33
C VAL A 34 8.68 -4.85 -11.43
N GLU A 35 9.34 -5.13 -10.31
CA GLU A 35 10.47 -6.07 -10.24
C GLU A 35 10.01 -7.48 -9.83
N ALA A 36 8.91 -7.56 -9.08
CA ALA A 36 8.35 -8.82 -8.59
C ALA A 36 6.88 -8.68 -8.22
N SER A 37 6.19 -9.82 -8.11
CA SER A 37 4.82 -9.88 -7.65
C SER A 37 4.58 -11.11 -6.77
N LEU A 38 3.72 -10.94 -5.75
CA LEU A 38 3.40 -11.98 -4.78
C LEU A 38 1.89 -12.16 -4.67
N VAL A 39 1.44 -13.41 -4.79
CA VAL A 39 0.06 -13.81 -4.49
C VAL A 39 0.04 -14.59 -3.19
N GLN A 40 -0.89 -14.24 -2.29
CA GLN A 40 -1.28 -15.08 -1.17
C GLN A 40 -2.73 -15.50 -1.29
N ARG A 41 -2.97 -16.81 -1.37
CA ARG A 41 -4.32 -17.35 -1.25
C ARG A 41 -4.74 -17.40 0.21
N LYS A 42 -5.68 -16.53 0.59
CA LYS A 42 -6.20 -16.43 1.97
C LYS A 42 -7.60 -15.84 1.96
N SER A 43 -8.58 -16.56 2.49
CA SER A 43 -9.98 -16.12 2.56
C SER A 43 -10.20 -14.98 3.57
N MET A 44 -9.47 -15.02 4.69
CA MET A 44 -9.52 -13.98 5.71
C MET A 44 -8.12 -13.38 5.89
N PRO A 45 -7.86 -12.14 5.46
CA PRO A 45 -6.55 -11.51 5.57
C PRO A 45 -6.11 -11.34 7.02
N ASP A 46 -4.80 -11.18 7.23
CA ASP A 46 -4.26 -10.91 8.55
C ASP A 46 -4.71 -9.52 9.06
N ARG A 47 -5.17 -9.42 10.31
CA ARG A 47 -5.68 -8.15 10.83
C ARG A 47 -4.59 -7.06 10.93
N ARG A 48 -3.35 -7.45 11.19
CA ARG A 48 -2.23 -6.52 11.46
C ARG A 48 -1.50 -6.09 10.20
N TYR A 49 -1.26 -7.02 9.28
CA TYR A 49 -0.45 -6.79 8.08
C TYR A 49 -1.21 -7.04 6.76
N TYR A 50 -2.47 -7.48 6.81
CA TYR A 50 -3.27 -7.94 5.66
C TYR A 50 -2.75 -9.25 5.03
N ILE A 51 -1.44 -9.40 4.91
CA ILE A 51 -0.72 -10.58 4.48
C ILE A 51 -0.28 -11.44 5.68
N GLY A 52 -0.28 -12.77 5.52
CA GLY A 52 0.16 -13.70 6.56
C GLY A 52 1.68 -13.67 6.79
N SER A 53 2.13 -13.97 8.02
CA SER A 53 3.52 -13.83 8.47
C SER A 53 4.58 -14.46 7.57
N GLY A 54 4.41 -15.72 7.15
CA GLY A 54 5.41 -16.36 6.29
C GLY A 54 5.55 -15.67 4.93
N LYS A 55 4.45 -15.14 4.38
CA LYS A 55 4.46 -14.40 3.12
C LYS A 55 4.94 -12.96 3.30
N LEU A 56 4.76 -12.40 4.51
CA LEU A 56 5.34 -11.10 4.88
C LEU A 56 6.87 -11.16 4.94
N GLU A 57 7.43 -12.25 5.47
CA GLU A 57 8.89 -12.50 5.47
C GLU A 57 9.40 -12.69 4.04
N GLU A 58 8.69 -13.47 3.22
CA GLU A 58 9.01 -13.63 1.79
C GLU A 58 9.01 -12.28 1.06
N LEU A 59 7.97 -11.46 1.28
CA LEU A 59 7.87 -10.11 0.72
C LEU A 59 9.06 -9.22 1.11
N LYS A 60 9.48 -9.26 2.38
CA LYS A 60 10.64 -8.50 2.85
C LYS A 60 11.93 -8.92 2.13
N ASN A 61 12.14 -10.22 1.97
CA ASN A 61 13.31 -10.74 1.26
C ASN A 61 13.29 -10.32 -0.21
N VAL A 62 12.13 -10.35 -0.86
CA VAL A 62 11.98 -9.90 -2.25
C VAL A 62 12.30 -8.41 -2.35
N VAL A 63 11.71 -7.56 -1.51
CA VAL A 63 11.98 -6.11 -1.48
C VAL A 63 13.47 -5.80 -1.32
N MET A 64 14.16 -6.54 -0.43
CA MET A 64 15.60 -6.38 -0.24
C MET A 64 16.41 -6.84 -1.46
N ALA A 65 16.02 -7.96 -2.08
CA ALA A 65 16.73 -8.52 -3.23
C ALA A 65 16.55 -7.69 -4.51
N THR A 66 15.38 -7.07 -4.69
CA THR A 66 15.08 -6.24 -5.86
C THR A 66 15.44 -4.77 -5.68
N GLU A 67 15.79 -4.38 -4.44
CA GLU A 67 15.98 -2.98 -4.02
C GLU A 67 14.74 -2.13 -4.34
N SER A 68 13.55 -2.69 -4.13
CA SER A 68 12.31 -1.98 -4.42
C SER A 68 12.04 -0.88 -3.39
N GLU A 69 11.59 0.27 -3.86
CA GLU A 69 11.29 1.44 -3.02
C GLU A 69 9.84 1.48 -2.57
N VAL A 70 8.96 0.76 -3.27
CA VAL A 70 7.51 0.76 -3.05
C VAL A 70 6.95 -0.66 -3.08
N VAL A 71 6.02 -0.94 -2.17
CA VAL A 71 5.16 -2.12 -2.26
C VAL A 71 3.72 -1.67 -2.55
N ILE A 72 3.12 -2.22 -3.60
CA ILE A 72 1.78 -1.90 -4.06
C ILE A 72 0.86 -3.07 -3.74
N PHE A 73 -0.07 -2.85 -2.81
CA PHE A 73 -1.13 -3.81 -2.51
C PHE A 73 -2.32 -3.59 -3.44
N ASP A 74 -2.81 -4.67 -4.03
CA ASP A 74 -4.06 -4.68 -4.78
C ASP A 74 -5.27 -4.36 -3.89
N ASN A 75 -5.19 -4.77 -2.63
CA ASN A 75 -6.27 -4.69 -1.66
C ASN A 75 -6.23 -3.36 -0.88
N ASP A 76 -7.40 -2.89 -0.45
CA ASP A 76 -7.50 -1.72 0.43
C ASP A 76 -6.93 -2.03 1.82
N LEU A 77 -6.03 -1.17 2.29
CA LEU A 77 -5.38 -1.29 3.58
C LEU A 77 -5.90 -0.24 4.56
N THR A 78 -6.02 -0.62 5.82
CA THR A 78 -6.31 0.32 6.91
C THR A 78 -5.07 1.13 7.28
N GLY A 79 -5.26 2.29 7.91
CA GLY A 79 -4.14 3.14 8.36
C GLY A 79 -3.13 2.44 9.27
N SER A 80 -3.58 1.51 10.13
CA SER A 80 -2.70 0.70 10.98
C SER A 80 -1.91 -0.32 10.18
N GLN A 81 -2.53 -0.96 9.17
CA GLN A 81 -1.84 -1.91 8.29
C GLN A 81 -0.74 -1.23 7.47
N PHE A 82 -1.00 -0.03 6.93
CA PHE A 82 0.04 0.79 6.29
C PHE A 82 1.24 0.99 7.20
N HIS A 83 1.01 1.55 8.39
CA HIS A 83 2.08 1.86 9.32
C HIS A 83 2.87 0.61 9.72
N ASN A 84 2.17 -0.49 10.00
CA ASN A 84 2.81 -1.76 10.36
C ASN A 84 3.67 -2.31 9.21
N LEU A 85 3.14 -2.32 7.99
CA LEU A 85 3.86 -2.81 6.80
C LEU A 85 5.07 -1.94 6.50
N GLU A 86 4.93 -0.61 6.46
CA GLU A 86 6.05 0.33 6.25
C GLU A 86 7.14 0.15 7.30
N THR A 87 6.76 0.02 8.58
CA THR A 87 7.71 -0.21 9.68
C THR A 87 8.45 -1.54 9.53
N TYR A 88 7.76 -2.58 9.08
CA TYR A 88 8.34 -3.92 8.94
C TYR A 88 9.25 -4.06 7.70
N LEU A 89 8.81 -3.47 6.58
CA LEU A 89 9.45 -3.59 5.27
C LEU A 89 10.53 -2.52 5.05
N GLY A 90 10.43 -1.36 5.71
CA GLY A 90 11.38 -0.25 5.55
C GLY A 90 11.22 0.55 4.26
N VAL A 91 10.13 0.35 3.54
CA VAL A 91 9.84 0.99 2.24
C VAL A 91 8.42 1.55 2.21
N THR A 92 8.10 2.40 1.25
CA THR A 92 6.76 2.98 1.12
C THR A 92 5.74 1.90 0.75
N VAL A 93 4.55 1.96 1.34
CA VAL A 93 3.45 1.04 1.02
C VAL A 93 2.26 1.84 0.52
N ILE A 94 1.72 1.44 -0.62
CA ILE A 94 0.51 2.03 -1.22
C ILE A 94 -0.51 0.94 -1.54
N ASP A 95 -1.79 1.30 -1.57
CA ASP A 95 -2.86 0.42 -2.05
C ASP A 95 -3.31 0.83 -3.46
N ARG A 96 -4.17 0.01 -4.07
CA ARG A 96 -4.79 0.28 -5.38
C ARG A 96 -5.46 1.65 -5.40
N ALA A 97 -6.15 2.05 -4.33
CA ALA A 97 -6.77 3.37 -4.25
C ALA A 97 -5.72 4.50 -4.36
N THR A 98 -4.59 4.43 -3.64
CA THR A 98 -3.49 5.41 -3.78
C THR A 98 -2.99 5.43 -5.23
N LEU A 99 -2.71 4.27 -5.81
CA LEU A 99 -2.14 4.16 -7.15
C LEU A 99 -3.02 4.84 -8.19
N ILE A 100 -4.33 4.62 -8.13
CA ILE A 100 -5.30 5.26 -9.03
C ILE A 100 -5.28 6.79 -8.87
N ILE A 101 -5.18 7.30 -7.65
CA ILE A 101 -5.07 8.74 -7.41
C ILE A 101 -3.76 9.30 -7.99
N GLU A 102 -2.64 8.58 -7.88
CA GLU A 102 -1.36 8.98 -8.48
C GLU A 102 -1.44 9.04 -10.02
N ILE A 103 -2.09 8.06 -10.65
CA ILE A 103 -2.35 8.08 -12.09
C ILE A 103 -3.16 9.33 -12.47
N PHE A 104 -4.25 9.62 -11.76
CA PHE A 104 -5.04 10.81 -12.05
C PHE A 104 -4.26 12.11 -11.80
N ALA A 105 -3.41 12.16 -10.77
CA ALA A 105 -2.55 13.30 -10.51
C ALA A 105 -1.57 13.56 -11.66
N ALA A 106 -0.98 12.50 -12.22
CA ALA A 106 -0.06 12.61 -13.35
C ALA A 106 -0.74 13.18 -14.61
N HIS A 107 -2.04 12.91 -14.78
CA HIS A 107 -2.81 13.29 -15.96
C HIS A 107 -3.65 14.57 -15.81
N ALA A 108 -3.88 15.07 -14.58
CA ALA A 108 -4.68 16.27 -14.34
C ALA A 108 -4.01 17.54 -14.91
N ARG A 109 -4.61 18.12 -15.96
CA ARG A 109 -4.11 19.35 -16.60
C ARG A 109 -4.90 20.61 -16.23
N SER A 110 -6.22 20.51 -16.11
CA SER A 110 -7.09 21.64 -15.75
C SER A 110 -7.01 21.96 -14.26
N ASN A 111 -7.31 23.22 -13.90
CA ASN A 111 -7.37 23.64 -12.49
C ASN A 111 -8.42 22.85 -11.70
N GLU A 112 -9.59 22.62 -12.30
CA GLU A 112 -10.64 21.81 -11.71
C GLU A 112 -10.18 20.35 -11.49
N GLY A 113 -9.53 19.74 -12.48
CA GLY A 113 -9.01 18.38 -12.37
C GLY A 113 -7.97 18.25 -11.28
N LYS A 114 -7.05 19.22 -11.16
CA LYS A 114 -6.05 19.26 -10.09
C LYS A 114 -6.70 19.35 -8.71
N LEU A 115 -7.73 20.19 -8.55
CA LEU A 115 -8.48 20.32 -7.30
C LEU A 115 -9.21 19.03 -6.91
N GLN A 116 -9.82 18.35 -7.88
CA GLN A 116 -10.51 17.07 -7.63
C GLN A 116 -9.52 15.99 -7.19
N VAL A 117 -8.36 15.88 -7.84
CA VAL A 117 -7.29 14.97 -7.43
C VAL A 117 -6.81 15.29 -6.03
N GLU A 118 -6.53 16.56 -5.73
CA GLU A 118 -6.05 16.96 -4.40
C GLU A 118 -7.09 16.62 -3.31
N LEU A 119 -8.36 16.89 -3.57
CA LEU A 119 -9.45 16.52 -2.66
C LEU A 119 -9.52 15.01 -2.45
N ALA A 120 -9.41 14.23 -3.53
CA ALA A 120 -9.43 12.77 -3.46
C ALA A 120 -8.22 12.22 -2.67
N ALA A 121 -7.03 12.75 -2.91
CA ALA A 121 -5.83 12.41 -2.16
C ALA A 121 -5.99 12.71 -0.65
N LYS A 122 -6.55 13.87 -0.30
CA LYS A 122 -6.81 14.21 1.11
C LYS A 122 -7.82 13.27 1.76
N ARG A 123 -8.92 12.95 1.06
CA ARG A 123 -9.95 12.01 1.56
C ARG A 123 -9.38 10.62 1.80
N GLN A 124 -8.50 10.17 0.91
CA GLN A 124 -7.88 8.85 1.00
C GLN A 124 -6.83 8.78 2.11
N ALA A 125 -6.07 9.87 2.34
CA ALA A 125 -5.09 9.93 3.41
C ALA A 125 -5.73 10.09 4.81
N LEU A 126 -6.92 10.70 4.91
CA LEU A 126 -7.55 11.07 6.19
C LEU A 126 -7.71 9.89 7.18
N PRO A 127 -8.22 8.70 6.79
CA PRO A 127 -8.28 7.54 7.68
C PRO A 127 -6.91 7.12 8.24
N ARG A 128 -5.84 7.33 7.45
CA ARG A 128 -4.46 6.97 7.83
C ARG A 128 -3.92 7.95 8.87
N VAL A 129 -4.19 9.25 8.70
CA VAL A 129 -3.73 10.31 9.61
C VAL A 129 -4.40 10.21 10.99
N ILE A 130 -5.71 9.98 11.03
CA ILE A 130 -6.45 9.81 12.29
C ILE A 130 -5.94 8.59 13.07
N GLY A 131 -5.68 7.48 12.38
CA GLY A 131 -5.11 6.27 12.98
C GLY A 131 -3.73 6.51 13.63
N LYS A 132 -2.86 7.29 12.98
CA LYS A 132 -1.56 7.70 13.55
C LYS A 132 -1.72 8.56 14.80
N GLY A 133 -2.67 9.49 14.81
CA GLY A 133 -2.96 10.33 15.99
C GLY A 133 -3.38 9.52 17.22
N ILE A 134 -4.23 8.50 17.03
CA ILE A 134 -4.65 7.60 18.11
C ILE A 134 -3.49 6.72 18.61
N ALA A 135 -2.65 6.21 17.70
CA ALA A 135 -1.47 5.42 18.07
C ALA A 135 -0.46 6.23 18.91
N MET A 136 -0.19 7.48 18.53
CA MET A 136 0.68 8.39 19.30
C MET A 136 0.06 8.78 20.64
N SER A 137 -1.26 8.97 20.71
CA SER A 137 -1.98 9.26 21.96
C SER A 137 -1.89 8.10 22.97
N ARG A 138 -1.98 6.84 22.52
CA ARG A 138 -1.76 5.67 23.39
C ARG A 138 -0.32 5.54 23.88
N GLN A 139 0.67 5.98 23.10
CA GLN A 139 2.07 5.98 23.51
C GLN A 139 2.40 7.11 24.50
N GLY A 140 1.69 8.24 24.44
CA GLY A 140 1.81 9.34 25.41
C GLY A 140 0.99 9.17 26.70
N GLY A 141 -0.08 8.36 26.68
CA GLY A 141 -0.99 8.16 27.82
C GLY A 141 -0.69 6.96 28.73
N GLY A 142 0.36 6.17 28.44
CA GLY A 142 0.68 4.96 29.21
C GLY A 142 1.49 5.18 30.50
N GLY A 143 1.87 6.42 30.81
CA GLY A 143 2.59 6.77 32.04
C GLY A 143 1.67 7.50 33.02
N GLY A 144 0.87 6.77 33.81
CA GLY A 144 0.10 7.38 34.89
C GLY A 144 -0.98 6.48 35.48
N GLY A 145 -0.65 5.80 36.57
CA GLY A 145 -1.60 5.10 37.43
C GLY A 145 -0.92 3.94 38.15
N GLY A 146 -0.72 4.10 39.46
CA GLY A 146 -0.23 3.03 40.35
C GLY A 146 -1.26 1.95 40.64
#